data_AF-A0A0D3D8Z0-F1
#
_entry.id   AF-A0A0D3D8Z0-F1
#
_cell.length_a   1.000
_cell.length_b   1.000
_cell.length_c   1.000
_cell.angle_alpha   90.00
_cell.angle_beta   90.00
_cell.angle_gamma   90.00
#
_symmetry.space_group_name_H-M   'P 1'
#
loop_
_entity.id
_entity.type
_entity.pdbx_description
1 polymer ?
#
loop_
_entity_poly.entity_id
_entity_poly.type
_entity_poly.pdbx_seq_one_letter_code
_entity_poly.pdbx_strand_id
1 'polypeptide(L)'
;MAMNRNKDNVVPTIKDDSPFRYLQEDVLIEIFIRVPISDWEHISSVRKQWADLFRGECLWQAALNRAYPHASRTQRWTGPIRQGSSKRLIIYA
;
A
#
# COMPACT_ATOMS: atom_id res chain seq x y z
N MET A 1 20.49 3.04 48.85
CA MET A 1 19.68 3.96 48.03
C MET A 1 19.17 3.19 46.82
N ALA A 2 18.00 2.54 46.91
CA ALA A 2 17.47 1.71 45.82
C ALA A 2 16.62 2.59 44.89
N MET A 3 17.09 2.81 43.66
CA MET A 3 16.31 3.49 42.63
C MET A 3 15.25 2.52 42.09
N ASN A 4 14.03 2.66 42.62
CA ASN A 4 12.81 2.12 42.02
C ASN A 4 12.61 2.81 40.65
N ARG A 5 13.01 2.13 39.57
CA ARG A 5 12.55 2.44 38.21
C ARG A 5 11.20 1.77 38.02
N ASN A 6 10.15 2.44 38.47
CA ASN A 6 8.81 2.13 38.01
C ASN A 6 8.83 2.39 36.51
N LYS A 7 8.75 1.30 35.75
CA LYS A 7 8.52 1.34 34.32
C LYS A 7 7.02 1.51 34.20
N ASP A 8 6.59 2.75 34.15
CA ASP A 8 5.24 3.15 33.78
C ASP A 8 5.03 2.59 32.37
N ASN A 9 4.53 1.36 32.30
CA ASN A 9 3.94 0.79 31.09
C ASN A 9 2.62 1.52 30.89
N VAL A 10 2.69 2.83 30.61
CA VAL A 10 1.58 3.57 30.03
C VAL A 10 1.48 3.01 28.62
N VAL A 11 0.75 1.90 28.48
CA VAL A 11 0.10 1.56 27.22
C VAL A 11 -0.69 2.81 26.88
N PRO A 12 -0.35 3.55 25.81
CA PRO A 12 -1.14 4.70 25.42
C PRO A 12 -2.49 4.12 25.04
N THR A 13 -3.43 4.18 25.96
CA THR A 13 -4.83 3.83 25.72
C THR A 13 -5.43 5.04 25.01
N ILE A 14 -4.85 5.39 23.86
CA ILE A 14 -5.48 6.28 22.91
C ILE A 14 -6.65 5.44 22.43
N LYS A 15 -7.83 5.73 23.00
CA LYS A 15 -9.08 5.22 22.45
C LYS A 15 -9.12 5.74 21.03
N ASP A 16 -8.79 4.85 20.11
CA ASP A 16 -8.83 5.14 18.70
C ASP A 16 -10.31 5.13 18.30
N ASP A 17 -10.94 6.28 18.51
CA ASP A 17 -12.34 6.56 18.15
C ASP A 17 -12.49 6.90 16.67
N SER A 18 -11.48 6.60 15.84
CA SER A 18 -11.61 6.88 14.42
C SER A 18 -12.67 5.98 13.78
N PRO A 19 -13.48 6.52 12.86
CA PRO A 19 -14.42 5.73 12.11
C PRO A 19 -13.71 4.67 11.25
N PHE A 20 -12.45 4.93 10.85
CA PHE A 20 -11.65 4.05 10.01
C PHE A 20 -11.20 2.76 10.68
N ARG A 21 -11.21 2.69 12.02
CA ARG A 21 -10.82 1.48 12.76
C ARG A 21 -11.82 0.35 12.57
N TYR A 22 -13.09 0.66 12.36
CA TYR A 22 -14.17 -0.31 12.22
C TYR A 22 -14.45 -0.68 10.77
N LEU A 23 -13.74 -0.06 9.81
CA LEU A 23 -13.90 -0.38 8.40
C LEU A 23 -13.20 -1.70 8.07
N GLN A 24 -13.82 -2.46 7.18
CA GLN A 24 -13.20 -3.64 6.58
C GLN A 24 -12.00 -3.22 5.71
N GLU A 25 -11.02 -4.13 5.61
CA GLU A 25 -9.78 -3.93 4.85
C GLU A 25 -10.06 -3.60 3.39
N ASP A 26 -11.02 -4.28 2.76
CA ASP A 26 -11.41 -4.03 1.36
C ASP A 26 -11.88 -2.59 1.13
N VAL A 27 -12.67 -2.04 2.06
CA VAL A 27 -13.16 -0.65 2.00
C VAL A 27 -12.02 0.34 2.23
N LEU A 28 -11.13 0.04 3.17
CA LEU A 28 -9.92 0.86 3.42
C LEU A 28 -9.02 0.89 2.18
N ILE A 29 -8.81 -0.25 1.54
CA ILE A 29 -8.06 -0.34 0.27
C ILE A 29 -8.74 0.52 -0.78
N GLU A 30 -10.06 0.44 -0.94
CA GLU A 30 -10.81 1.22 -1.92
C GLU A 30 -10.72 2.74 -1.67
N ILE A 31 -10.59 3.16 -0.42
CA ILE A 31 -10.35 4.56 -0.04
C ILE A 31 -8.91 4.94 -0.39
N PHE A 32 -7.92 4.14 0.02
CA PHE A 32 -6.50 4.44 -0.22
C PHE A 32 -6.14 4.49 -1.70
N ILE A 33 -6.68 3.58 -2.52
CA ILE A 33 -6.43 3.60 -3.96
C ILE A 33 -6.98 4.86 -4.64
N ARG A 34 -7.94 5.56 -4.03
CA ARG A 34 -8.48 6.84 -4.53
C ARG A 34 -7.56 8.02 -4.25
N VAL A 35 -6.69 7.91 -3.25
CA VAL A 35 -5.72 8.95 -2.88
C VAL A 35 -4.50 8.90 -3.81
N PRO A 36 -3.90 10.05 -4.17
CA PRO A 36 -2.64 10.07 -4.91
C PRO A 36 -1.53 9.28 -4.21
N ILE A 37 -0.73 8.56 -5.00
CA ILE A 37 0.38 7.71 -4.49
C ILE A 37 1.41 8.53 -3.71
N SER A 38 1.56 9.83 -4.01
CA SER A 38 2.44 10.74 -3.27
C SER A 38 2.15 10.78 -1.77
N ASP A 39 0.89 10.56 -1.38
CA ASP A 39 0.45 10.73 0.01
C ASP A 39 0.44 9.40 0.77
N TRP A 40 0.72 8.29 0.08
CA TRP A 40 0.64 6.94 0.65
C TRP A 40 1.71 6.68 1.71
N GLU A 41 2.91 7.26 1.55
CA GLU A 41 3.95 7.19 2.58
C GLU A 41 3.44 7.78 3.90
N HIS A 42 2.85 8.97 3.83
CA HIS A 42 2.29 9.64 4.99
C HIS A 42 1.15 8.82 5.61
N ILE A 43 0.19 8.35 4.81
CA ILE A 43 -0.96 7.57 5.28
C ILE A 43 -0.51 6.26 5.93
N SER A 44 0.41 5.52 5.32
CA SER A 44 0.90 4.25 5.88
C SER A 44 1.52 4.40 7.26
N SER A 45 2.11 5.57 7.56
CA SER A 45 2.73 5.86 8.86
C SER A 45 1.74 6.18 9.99
N VAL A 46 0.48 6.51 9.66
CA VAL A 46 -0.52 6.94 10.66
C VAL A 46 -0.87 5.81 11.63
N ARG A 47 -0.90 4.56 11.15
CA ARG A 47 -1.24 3.38 11.96
C ARG A 47 -0.49 2.15 11.53
N LYS A 48 -0.18 1.32 12.52
CA LYS A 48 0.40 -0.01 12.29
C LYS A 48 -0.48 -0.88 11.39
N GLN A 49 -1.80 -0.90 11.62
CA GLN A 49 -2.74 -1.66 10.78
C GLN A 49 -2.71 -1.20 9.32
N TRP A 50 -2.56 0.10 9.08
CA TRP A 50 -2.48 0.63 7.71
C TRP A 50 -1.14 0.29 7.08
N ALA A 51 -0.03 0.41 7.81
CA ALA A 51 1.28 -0.06 7.33
C ALA A 51 1.24 -1.54 6.92
N ASP A 52 0.56 -2.40 7.68
CA ASP A 52 0.37 -3.81 7.34
C ASP A 52 -0.44 -3.98 6.04
N LEU A 53 -1.48 -3.17 5.81
CA LEU A 53 -2.23 -3.14 4.55
C LEU A 53 -1.38 -2.68 3.35
N PHE A 54 -0.56 -1.63 3.53
CA PHE A 54 0.36 -1.15 2.50
C PHE A 54 1.50 -2.13 2.19
N ARG A 55 1.82 -3.04 3.12
CA ARG A 55 2.76 -4.15 2.86
C ARG A 55 2.10 -5.28 2.05
N GLY A 56 0.78 -5.43 2.13
CA GLY A 56 0.03 -6.45 1.43
C GLY A 56 -0.03 -6.22 -0.09
N GLU A 57 -0.02 -7.31 -0.86
CA GLU A 57 -0.06 -7.24 -2.33
C GLU A 57 -1.42 -6.75 -2.86
N CYS A 58 -2.52 -7.02 -2.15
CA CYS A 58 -3.89 -6.69 -2.57
C CYS A 58 -4.07 -5.19 -2.89
N LEU A 59 -3.50 -4.31 -2.05
CA LEU A 59 -3.60 -2.87 -2.25
C LEU A 59 -2.86 -2.41 -3.52
N TRP A 60 -1.65 -2.93 -3.74
CA TRP A 60 -0.86 -2.61 -4.93
C TRP A 60 -1.49 -3.15 -6.21
N GLN A 61 -2.03 -4.38 -6.17
CA GLN A 61 -2.75 -4.96 -7.31
C GLN A 61 -4.01 -4.15 -7.64
N ALA A 62 -4.79 -3.75 -6.63
CA ALA A 62 -5.97 -2.90 -6.82
C ALA A 62 -5.59 -1.54 -7.45
N ALA A 63 -4.50 -0.93 -6.99
CA ALA A 63 -4.03 0.33 -7.53
C ALA A 63 -3.47 0.23 -8.95
N LEU A 64 -2.73 -0.84 -9.26
CA LEU A 64 -2.27 -1.12 -10.62
C LEU A 64 -3.43 -1.34 -11.56
N ASN A 65 -4.45 -2.11 -11.16
CA ASN A 65 -5.66 -2.32 -11.95
C ASN A 65 -6.44 -1.03 -12.17
N ARG A 66 -6.45 -0.12 -11.19
CA ARG A 66 -7.10 1.20 -11.30
C ARG A 66 -6.33 2.16 -12.20
N ALA A 67 -5.00 2.25 -12.04
CA ALA A 67 -4.16 3.16 -12.81
C ALA A 67 -3.92 2.67 -14.25
N TYR A 68 -3.86 1.35 -14.44
CA TYR A 68 -3.54 0.70 -15.70
C TYR A 68 -4.52 -0.45 -16.00
N PRO A 69 -5.82 -0.15 -16.23
CA PRO A 69 -6.84 -1.17 -16.47
C PRO A 69 -6.59 -2.05 -17.71
N HIS A 70 -5.73 -1.59 -18.62
CA HIS A 70 -5.33 -2.34 -19.81
C HIS A 70 -4.02 -3.13 -19.63
N ALA A 71 -3.22 -2.84 -18.59
CA ALA A 71 -1.98 -3.57 -18.34
C ALA A 71 -2.24 -5.03 -17.95
N SER A 72 -3.33 -5.29 -17.21
CA SER A 72 -3.76 -6.66 -16.87
C SER A 72 -4.27 -7.47 -18.06
N ARG A 73 -4.68 -6.80 -19.15
CA ARG A 73 -5.08 -7.44 -20.42
C ARG A 73 -3.90 -7.69 -21.36
N THR A 74 -2.75 -7.10 -21.08
CA THR A 74 -1.57 -7.28 -21.92
C THR A 74 -1.01 -8.66 -21.62
N GLN A 75 -0.86 -9.49 -22.66
CA GLN A 75 -0.40 -10.86 -22.51
C GLN A 75 0.87 -10.92 -21.64
N ARG A 76 0.88 -11.85 -20.68
CA ARG A 76 2.04 -12.16 -19.83
C ARG A 76 3.30 -12.14 -20.69
N TRP A 77 4.25 -11.30 -20.31
CA TRP A 77 5.50 -11.10 -21.02
C TRP A 77 6.08 -12.46 -21.45
N THR A 78 6.10 -12.72 -22.75
CA THR A 78 6.18 -14.09 -23.32
C THR A 78 7.62 -14.60 -23.47
N GLY A 79 8.59 -13.99 -22.82
CA GLY A 79 9.98 -14.43 -22.89
C GLY A 79 10.90 -13.74 -21.90
N PRO A 80 12.18 -14.09 -21.81
CA PRO A 80 13.14 -13.31 -21.03
C PRO A 80 13.21 -11.88 -21.57
N ILE A 81 13.26 -10.88 -20.68
CA ILE A 81 13.56 -9.49 -21.05
C ILE A 81 14.90 -9.54 -21.80
N ARG A 82 14.87 -9.29 -23.11
CA ARG A 82 16.07 -9.37 -23.94
C ARG A 82 17.05 -8.31 -23.47
N GLN A 83 17.99 -8.72 -22.63
CA GLN A 83 19.19 -7.95 -22.32
C GLN A 83 20.02 -7.88 -23.61
N GLY A 84 19.80 -6.83 -24.39
CA GLY A 84 20.62 -6.57 -25.58
C GLY A 84 19.88 -5.86 -26.70
N SER A 85 20.22 -4.58 -26.88
CA SER A 85 19.99 -3.73 -28.05
C SER A 85 18.57 -3.24 -28.35
N SER A 86 18.25 -2.09 -27.75
CA SER A 86 17.67 -0.89 -28.39
C SER A 86 16.88 -1.11 -29.70
N LYS A 87 15.70 -1.72 -29.62
CA LYS A 87 14.69 -1.58 -30.67
C LYS A 87 13.38 -1.15 -30.04
N ARG A 88 13.10 0.15 -30.18
CA ARG A 88 11.85 0.80 -29.83
C ARG A 88 10.71 0.02 -30.48
N LEU A 89 9.83 -0.56 -29.68
CA LEU A 89 8.54 -1.02 -30.17
C LEU A 89 7.68 0.23 -30.40
N ILE A 90 7.73 0.76 -31.63
CA ILE A 90 6.71 1.68 -32.11
C ILE A 90 5.53 0.79 -32.51
N ILE A 91 4.46 0.87 -31.73
CA ILE A 91 3.19 0.22 -32.04
C ILE A 91 2.42 1.22 -32.92
N TYR A 92 2.29 0.95 -34.21
CA TYR A 92 1.31 1.66 -35.05
C TYR A 92 -0.05 0.97 -34.90
N ALA A 93 -1.07 1.80 -34.72
CA ALA A 93 -2.48 1.44 -34.54
C ALA A 93 -3.11 0.83 -35.80
#